data_AF-A0A4D4N4I8-F1
#
_entry.id   AF-A0A4D4N4I8-F1
#
_cell.length_a   1.000
_cell.length_b   1.000
_cell.length_c   1.000
_cell.angle_alpha   90.00
_cell.angle_beta   90.00
_cell.angle_gamma   90.00
#
_symmetry.space_group_name_H-M   'P 1'
#
loop_
_entity.id
_entity.type
_entity.pdbx_description
1 polymer ?
#
loop_
_entity_poly.entity_id
_entity_poly.type
_entity_poly.pdbx_seq_one_letter_code
_entity_poly.pdbx_strand_id
1 'polypeptide(L)'
;MWQDLDSELGVHYQESRAALLNGIVLIGLRTFCDQISGGEAAQMELVVPMAVGTPNEPAGLVVAAETTARGPELLVDVWGETAVAACWQALIAVCRYVASLAGEDQYCRPLVPGGVHAADGFLTVVPQAMHAVDRQGPR
;
A
#
# COMPACT_ATOMS: atom_id res chain seq x y z
N MET A 1 3.62 -1.15 16.57
CA MET A 1 2.67 -1.99 17.31
C MET A 1 1.29 -1.45 17.00
N TRP A 2 0.38 -2.31 16.57
CA TRP A 2 -1.04 -2.03 16.42
C TRP A 2 -1.76 -2.52 17.67
N GLN A 3 -2.84 -1.83 18.04
CA GLN A 3 -3.61 -2.10 19.26
C GLN A 3 -5.10 -2.02 18.94
N ASP A 4 -5.87 -2.99 19.43
CA ASP A 4 -7.32 -3.02 19.38
C ASP A 4 -7.84 -3.66 20.67
N LEU A 5 -8.52 -2.85 21.49
CA LEU A 5 -8.97 -3.22 22.84
C LEU A 5 -7.86 -3.88 23.67
N ASP A 6 -7.97 -5.19 23.90
CA ASP A 6 -7.04 -6.00 24.69
C ASP A 6 -6.05 -6.81 23.82
N SER A 7 -6.04 -6.57 22.50
CA SER A 7 -5.17 -7.26 21.53
C SER A 7 -4.07 -6.34 21.01
N GLU A 8 -2.85 -6.88 20.91
CA GLU A 8 -1.71 -6.19 20.33
C GLU A 8 -1.09 -7.01 19.20
N LEU A 9 -0.69 -6.31 18.13
CA LEU A 9 0.04 -6.90 17.02
C LEU A 9 1.32 -6.11 16.74
N GLY A 10 2.44 -6.80 16.82
CA GLY A 10 3.72 -6.31 16.33
C GLY A 10 3.80 -6.42 14.80
N VAL A 11 4.32 -5.38 14.14
CA VAL A 11 4.60 -5.40 12.69
C VAL A 11 6.06 -5.03 12.46
N HIS A 12 6.81 -5.93 11.83
CA HIS A 12 8.20 -5.73 11.42
C HIS A 12 8.27 -5.04 10.05
N TYR A 13 8.06 -3.72 10.01
CA TYR A 13 8.03 -2.97 8.74
C TYR A 13 9.28 -3.13 7.87
N GLN A 14 10.46 -3.30 8.47
CA GLN A 14 11.73 -3.53 7.75
C GLN A 14 11.80 -4.93 7.12
N GLU A 15 11.01 -5.88 7.62
CA GLU A 15 10.93 -7.25 7.11
C GLU A 15 9.72 -7.48 6.20
N SER A 16 8.74 -6.56 6.20
CA SER A 16 7.64 -6.54 5.25
C SER A 16 8.15 -6.37 3.81
N ARG A 17 7.43 -6.96 2.85
CA ARG A 17 7.83 -7.00 1.43
C ARG A 17 6.65 -6.66 0.54
N ALA A 18 6.96 -6.27 -0.69
CA ALA A 18 5.96 -6.16 -1.75
C ALA A 18 6.39 -7.00 -2.96
N ALA A 19 5.45 -7.74 -3.53
CA ALA A 19 5.61 -8.38 -4.83
C ALA A 19 4.78 -7.63 -5.87
N LEU A 20 5.37 -7.35 -7.03
CA LEU A 20 4.79 -6.54 -8.09
C LEU A 20 4.55 -7.44 -9.30
N LEU A 21 3.29 -7.80 -9.50
CA LEU A 21 2.80 -8.64 -10.58
C LEU A 21 2.05 -7.77 -11.59
N ASN A 22 1.71 -8.34 -12.75
CA ASN A 22 0.94 -7.63 -13.75
C ASN A 22 -0.44 -7.24 -13.20
N GLY A 23 -0.69 -5.93 -13.00
CA GLY A 23 -1.93 -5.39 -12.45
C GLY A 23 -2.16 -5.61 -10.96
N ILE A 24 -1.19 -6.17 -10.22
CA ILE A 24 -1.36 -6.50 -8.80
C ILE A 24 -0.11 -6.13 -8.00
N VAL A 25 -0.33 -5.44 -6.88
CA VAL A 25 0.65 -5.25 -5.81
C VAL A 25 0.24 -6.14 -4.64
N LEU A 26 1.09 -7.09 -4.26
CA LEU A 26 0.91 -7.88 -3.05
C LEU A 26 1.79 -7.28 -1.96
N ILE A 27 1.20 -6.77 -0.88
CA ILE A 27 1.96 -6.26 0.28
C ILE A 27 1.90 -7.31 1.39
N GLY A 28 3.05 -7.89 1.72
CA GLY A 28 3.22 -8.83 2.82
C GLY A 28 3.72 -8.10 4.06
N LEU A 29 2.87 -8.04 5.10
CA LEU A 29 3.20 -7.49 6.39
C LEU A 29 3.68 -8.59 7.31
N ARG A 30 4.93 -8.51 7.75
CA ARG A 30 5.50 -9.47 8.69
C ARG A 30 5.11 -9.08 10.11
N THR A 31 4.47 -10.00 10.82
CA THR A 31 3.85 -9.73 12.12
C THR A 31 4.33 -10.70 13.19
N PHE A 32 4.14 -10.29 14.44
CA PHE A 32 4.41 -11.09 15.63
C PHE A 32 3.40 -10.77 16.74
N CYS A 33 3.02 -11.79 17.50
CA CYS A 33 2.11 -11.70 18.64
C CYS A 33 2.55 -12.71 19.70
N ASP A 34 2.38 -12.38 20.98
CA ASP A 34 2.76 -13.21 22.13
C ASP A 34 1.83 -14.41 22.34
N GLN A 35 0.58 -14.33 21.85
CA GLN A 35 -0.44 -15.37 21.97
C GLN A 35 -0.15 -16.62 21.12
N ILE A 36 0.79 -16.55 20.19
CA ILE A 36 1.09 -17.65 19.27
C ILE A 36 2.35 -18.37 19.72
N SER A 37 2.16 -19.42 20.50
CA SER A 37 3.23 -20.25 21.04
C SER A 37 3.81 -21.17 19.95
N GLY A 38 4.95 -20.79 19.36
CA GLY A 38 5.67 -21.60 18.35
C GLY A 38 7.18 -21.32 18.19
N GLY A 39 7.77 -20.42 18.99
CA GLY A 39 9.20 -20.04 18.92
C GLY A 39 9.51 -19.01 17.83
N GLU A 40 10.80 -18.78 17.54
CA GLU A 40 11.32 -17.81 16.52
C GLU A 40 10.74 -18.00 15.10
N ALA A 41 10.02 -19.11 14.85
CA ALA A 41 9.31 -19.44 13.62
C ALA A 41 7.84 -19.01 13.58
N ALA A 42 7.30 -18.35 14.62
CA ALA A 42 5.94 -17.80 14.65
C ALA A 42 5.85 -16.41 13.97
N GLN A 43 6.73 -16.12 13.01
CA GLN A 43 6.59 -14.97 12.13
C GLN A 43 5.41 -15.24 11.19
N MET A 44 4.38 -14.42 11.31
CA MET A 44 3.19 -14.54 10.48
C MET A 44 3.16 -13.45 9.43
N GLU A 45 2.46 -13.70 8.35
CA GLU A 45 2.35 -12.75 7.25
C GLU A 45 0.88 -12.47 6.99
N LEU A 46 0.50 -11.19 7.03
CA LEU A 46 -0.74 -10.69 6.47
C LEU A 46 -0.43 -10.15 5.07
N VAL A 47 -0.97 -10.79 4.05
CA VAL A 47 -0.79 -10.40 2.65
C VAL A 47 -2.04 -9.64 2.20
N VAL A 48 -1.84 -8.42 1.72
CA VAL A 48 -2.91 -7.58 1.15
C VAL A 48 -2.72 -7.47 -0.36
N PRO A 49 -3.57 -8.14 -1.16
CA PRO A 49 -3.62 -7.92 -2.60
C PRO A 49 -4.29 -6.59 -2.92
N MET A 50 -3.64 -5.81 -3.77
CA MET A 50 -4.17 -4.57 -4.32
C MET A 50 -4.08 -4.59 -5.84
N ALA A 51 -5.24 -4.53 -6.49
CA ALA A 51 -5.33 -4.36 -7.93
C ALA A 51 -4.97 -2.92 -8.30
N VAL A 52 -4.13 -2.79 -9.33
CA VAL A 52 -3.69 -1.55 -9.96
C VAL A 52 -3.82 -1.71 -11.48
N GLY A 53 -3.45 -0.69 -12.26
CA GLY A 53 -3.44 -0.80 -13.72
C GLY A 53 -2.38 -1.76 -14.26
N THR A 54 -2.47 -2.03 -15.56
CA THR A 54 -1.40 -2.70 -16.33
C THR A 54 -0.67 -1.67 -17.20
N PRO A 55 0.49 -1.99 -17.81
CA PRO A 55 1.20 -1.05 -18.69
C PRO A 55 0.35 -0.52 -19.85
N ASN A 56 -0.55 -1.35 -20.38
CA ASN A 56 -1.44 -0.98 -21.49
C ASN A 56 -2.71 -0.26 -21.02
N GLU A 57 -3.07 -0.43 -19.74
CA GLU A 57 -4.28 0.11 -19.12
C GLU A 57 -3.92 0.68 -17.74
N PRO A 58 -3.19 1.81 -17.69
CA PRO A 58 -2.82 2.43 -16.43
C PRO A 58 -4.09 2.93 -15.72
N ALA A 59 -4.28 2.51 -14.47
CA ALA A 59 -5.43 2.95 -13.69
C ALA A 59 -5.19 4.39 -13.24
N GLY A 60 -6.19 5.27 -13.41
CA GLY A 60 -6.16 6.68 -12.98
C GLY A 60 -6.22 6.84 -11.46
N LEU A 61 -5.31 6.19 -10.74
CA LEU A 61 -5.31 5.97 -9.28
C LEU A 61 -6.50 5.17 -8.74
N VAL A 62 -7.22 4.44 -9.59
CA VAL A 62 -8.15 3.42 -9.13
C VAL A 62 -7.31 2.23 -8.65
N VAL A 63 -7.09 2.17 -7.34
CA VAL A 63 -6.59 0.98 -6.66
C VAL A 63 -7.81 0.27 -6.08
N ALA A 64 -7.86 -1.05 -6.12
CA ALA A 64 -8.86 -1.82 -5.40
C ALA A 64 -8.15 -2.84 -4.52
N ALA A 65 -8.35 -2.76 -3.21
CA ALA A 65 -7.89 -3.80 -2.30
C ALA A 65 -8.97 -4.86 -2.14
N GLU A 66 -8.58 -6.12 -1.91
CA GLU A 66 -9.51 -7.09 -1.34
C GLU A 66 -10.04 -6.57 0.00
N THR A 67 -11.30 -6.87 0.34
CA THR A 67 -11.93 -6.45 1.60
C THR A 67 -11.28 -7.08 2.83
N THR A 68 -10.48 -8.12 2.63
CA THR A 68 -9.91 -8.94 3.70
C THR A 68 -8.49 -9.34 3.31
N ALA A 69 -7.55 -9.16 4.23
CA ALA A 69 -6.18 -9.65 4.07
C ALA A 69 -6.15 -11.18 4.06
N ARG A 70 -5.09 -11.76 3.49
CA ARG A 70 -4.82 -13.20 3.49
C ARG A 70 -3.78 -13.52 4.55
N GLY A 71 -3.96 -14.62 5.28
CA GLY A 71 -3.04 -15.04 6.34
C GLY A 71 -3.70 -16.00 7.31
N PRO A 72 -3.09 -16.26 8.47
CA PRO A 72 -3.69 -17.04 9.55
C PRO A 72 -5.03 -16.42 9.99
N GLU A 73 -6.08 -17.25 10.06
CA GLU A 73 -7.47 -16.83 10.34
C GLU A 73 -7.57 -15.93 11.58
N LEU A 74 -6.92 -16.32 12.67
CA LEU A 74 -6.87 -15.53 13.92
C LEU A 74 -6.36 -14.09 13.72
N LEU A 75 -5.39 -13.89 12.82
CA LEU A 75 -4.88 -12.54 12.53
C LEU A 75 -5.78 -11.79 11.57
N VAL A 76 -6.34 -12.49 10.59
CA VAL A 76 -7.22 -11.87 9.58
C VAL A 76 -8.50 -11.37 10.24
N ASP A 77 -9.08 -12.14 11.16
CA ASP A 77 -10.34 -11.80 11.83
C ASP A 77 -10.24 -10.51 12.66
N VAL A 78 -9.11 -10.29 13.32
CA VAL A 78 -8.90 -9.11 14.18
C VAL A 78 -8.25 -7.96 13.41
N TRP A 79 -7.26 -8.25 12.57
CA TRP A 79 -6.37 -7.24 11.99
C TRP A 79 -6.48 -7.10 10.48
N GLY A 80 -7.30 -7.90 9.80
CA GLY A 80 -7.40 -7.93 8.35
C GLY A 80 -7.77 -6.57 7.76
N GLU A 81 -8.78 -5.90 8.32
CA GLU A 81 -9.19 -4.56 7.88
C GLU A 81 -8.10 -3.52 8.15
N THR A 82 -7.49 -3.55 9.34
CA THR A 82 -6.36 -2.67 9.68
C THR A 82 -5.19 -2.86 8.73
N ALA A 83 -4.89 -4.11 8.35
CA ALA A 83 -3.84 -4.42 7.39
C ALA A 83 -4.15 -3.87 5.99
N VAL A 84 -5.39 -4.05 5.53
CA VAL A 84 -5.85 -3.48 4.25
C VAL A 84 -5.70 -1.95 4.27
N ALA A 85 -6.21 -1.29 5.31
CA ALA A 85 -6.13 0.16 5.44
C ALA A 85 -4.68 0.67 5.50
N ALA A 86 -3.80 0.00 6.26
CA ALA A 86 -2.40 0.37 6.37
C ALA A 86 -1.66 0.21 5.02
N CYS A 87 -1.88 -0.91 4.32
CA CYS A 87 -1.28 -1.18 3.01
C CYS A 87 -1.76 -0.18 1.95
N TRP A 88 -3.05 0.16 1.98
CA TRP A 88 -3.64 1.17 1.12
C TRP A 88 -3.00 2.55 1.31
N GLN A 89 -2.91 3.02 2.56
CA GLN A 89 -2.28 4.30 2.89
C GLN A 89 -0.81 4.32 2.49
N ALA A 90 -0.07 3.23 2.74
CA ALA A 90 1.32 3.10 2.36
C ALA A 90 1.51 3.18 0.83
N LEU A 91 0.70 2.45 0.05
CA LEU A 91 0.78 2.48 -1.41
C LEU A 91 0.47 3.88 -1.98
N ILE A 92 -0.57 4.54 -1.49
CA ILE A 92 -0.90 5.91 -1.90
C ILE A 92 0.24 6.88 -1.55
N ALA A 93 0.80 6.78 -0.34
CA ALA A 93 1.91 7.62 0.08
C ALA A 93 3.15 7.44 -0.81
N VAL A 94 3.50 6.19 -1.13
CA VAL A 94 4.59 5.88 -2.08
C VAL A 94 4.30 6.46 -3.45
N CYS A 95 3.10 6.28 -4.00
CA CYS A 95 2.75 6.82 -5.31
C CYS A 95 2.89 8.35 -5.34
N ARG A 96 2.36 9.05 -4.33
CA ARG A 96 2.44 10.50 -4.21
C ARG A 96 3.89 10.98 -4.09
N TYR A 97 4.69 10.30 -3.28
CA TYR A 97 6.10 10.62 -3.11
C TYR A 97 6.87 10.44 -4.44
N VAL A 98 6.71 9.31 -5.11
CA VAL A 98 7.36 9.05 -6.41
C VAL A 98 6.95 10.08 -7.46
N ALA A 99 5.67 10.44 -7.54
CA ALA A 99 5.22 11.49 -8.47
C ALA A 99 5.86 12.85 -8.14
N SER A 100 5.99 13.20 -6.86
CA SER A 100 6.60 14.47 -6.44
C SER A 100 8.08 14.58 -6.82
N LEU A 101 8.78 13.44 -6.91
CA LEU A 101 10.19 13.40 -7.33
C LEU A 101 10.35 13.62 -8.84
N ALA A 102 9.29 13.45 -9.64
CA ALA A 102 9.36 13.65 -11.08
C ALA A 102 9.42 15.13 -11.48
N GLY A 103 9.07 16.05 -10.57
CA GLY A 103 9.22 17.49 -10.77
C GLY A 103 8.03 18.30 -10.29
N GLU A 104 7.91 19.50 -10.85
CA GLU A 104 6.89 20.48 -10.52
C GLU A 104 6.09 20.90 -11.75
N ASP A 105 4.87 21.41 -11.52
CA ASP A 105 4.04 22.02 -12.54
C ASP A 105 4.43 23.49 -12.84
N GLN A 106 3.73 24.13 -13.78
CA GLN A 106 3.95 25.54 -14.14
C GLN A 106 3.69 26.55 -12.99
N TYR A 107 3.21 26.08 -11.84
CA TYR A 107 2.98 26.87 -10.65
C TYR A 107 3.95 26.54 -9.50
N CYS A 108 5.05 25.81 -9.79
CA CYS A 108 6.04 25.35 -8.80
C CYS A 108 5.43 24.44 -7.72
N ARG A 109 4.45 23.62 -8.09
CA ARG A 109 3.86 22.62 -7.18
C ARG A 109 4.32 21.22 -7.58
N PRO A 110 4.61 20.32 -6.64
CA PRO A 110 4.99 18.96 -6.96
C PRO A 110 3.93 18.25 -7.81
N LEU A 111 4.37 17.44 -8.77
CA LEU A 111 3.46 16.60 -9.56
C LEU A 111 2.74 15.58 -8.67
N VAL A 112 1.52 15.22 -9.08
CA VAL A 112 0.69 14.21 -8.41
C VAL A 112 0.59 12.95 -9.28
N PRO A 113 0.24 11.79 -8.72
CA PRO A 113 0.04 10.61 -9.54
C PRO A 113 -1.18 10.79 -10.45
N GLY A 114 -1.05 10.45 -11.72
CA GLY A 114 -2.15 10.42 -12.70
C GLY A 114 -2.46 9.05 -13.25
N GLY A 115 -1.52 8.12 -13.15
CA GLY A 115 -1.75 6.71 -13.38
C GLY A 115 -0.83 5.86 -12.52
N VAL A 116 -1.27 4.65 -12.18
CA VAL A 116 -0.45 3.64 -11.51
C VAL A 116 -0.64 2.29 -12.18
N HIS A 117 0.46 1.60 -12.44
CA HIS A 117 0.44 0.21 -12.88
C HIS A 117 1.60 -0.59 -12.30
N ALA A 118 1.43 -1.90 -12.22
CA ALA A 118 2.48 -2.83 -11.82
C ALA A 118 2.69 -3.88 -12.92
N ALA A 119 3.96 -4.19 -13.23
CA ALA A 119 4.37 -5.26 -14.12
C ALA A 119 5.86 -5.56 -13.92
N ASP A 120 6.26 -6.82 -14.16
CA ASP A 120 7.66 -7.25 -14.23
C ASP A 120 8.54 -6.85 -13.03
N GLY A 121 7.97 -6.83 -11.82
CA GLY A 121 8.69 -6.43 -10.61
C GLY A 121 8.79 -4.92 -10.40
N PHE A 122 8.11 -4.10 -11.21
CA PHE A 122 8.10 -2.65 -11.12
C PHE A 122 6.71 -2.09 -10.82
N LEU A 123 6.71 -0.99 -10.07
CA LEU A 123 5.55 -0.13 -9.85
C LEU A 123 5.84 1.17 -10.60
N THR A 124 5.06 1.44 -11.64
CA THR A 124 5.20 2.65 -12.44
C THR A 124 4.13 3.64 -12.04
N VAL A 125 4.57 4.85 -11.71
CA VAL A 125 3.71 6.00 -11.44
C VAL A 125 3.84 6.96 -12.61
N VAL A 126 2.73 7.26 -13.27
CA VAL A 126 2.66 8.27 -14.33
C VAL A 126 2.31 9.60 -13.66
N PRO A 127 3.25 10.54 -13.53
CA PRO A 127 2.99 11.82 -12.87
C PRO A 127 2.17 12.75 -13.77
N GLN A 128 1.39 13.64 -13.16
CA GLN A 128 0.63 14.68 -13.85
C GLN A 128 0.59 15.97 -13.02
N ALA A 129 0.32 17.10 -13.68
CA ALA A 129 -0.01 18.33 -12.99
C ALA A 129 -1.38 18.21 -12.30
N MET A 130 -1.53 18.79 -11.12
CA MET A 130 -2.81 18.82 -10.41
C MET A 130 -3.83 19.67 -11.19
N HIS A 131 -5.03 19.12 -11.40
CA HIS A 131 -6.11 19.83 -12.06
C HIS A 131 -6.50 21.08 -11.26
N ALA A 132 -6.97 22.13 -11.93
CA ALA A 132 -7.26 23.41 -11.30
C ALA A 132 -8.28 23.32 -10.15
N VAL A 133 -9.21 22.37 -10.22
CA VAL A 133 -10.27 22.16 -9.21
C VAL A 133 -9.76 21.53 -7.91
N ASP A 134 -8.68 20.75 -7.97
CA ASP A 134 -8.12 20.04 -6.81
C ASP A 134 -7.08 20.89 -6.06
N ARG A 135 -6.75 22.07 -6.61
CA ARG A 135 -5.81 23.02 -6.01
C ARG A 135 -6.47 23.71 -4.83
N GLN A 136 -6.17 23.25 -3.61
CA GLN A 136 -6.54 23.99 -2.40
C GLN A 136 -5.48 25.06 -2.06
N GLY A 137 -5.94 26.27 -1.75
CA GLY A 137 -5.12 27.37 -1.19
C GLY A 137 -4.28 28.20 -2.18
N PRO A 138 -3.87 29.43 -1.79
CA PRO A 138 -2.84 30.19 -2.49
C PRO A 138 -1.47 29.50 -2.36
N ARG A 139 -0.52 29.90 -3.22
CA ARG A 139 0.85 29.33 -3.26
C ARG A 139 1.58 29.44 -1.94
#